data_AF-A0AAJ4RB55-F1
#
_entry.id   AF-A0AAJ4RB55-F1
#
_cell.length_a   1.000
_cell.length_b   1.000
_cell.length_c   1.000
_cell.angle_alpha   90.00
_cell.angle_beta   90.00
_cell.angle_gamma   90.00
#
_symmetry.space_group_name_H-M   'P 1'
#
loop_
_entity.id
_entity.type
_entity.pdbx_description
1 polymer ?
#
loop_
_entity_poly.entity_id
_entity_poly.type
_entity_poly.pdbx_seq_one_letter_code
_entity_poly.pdbx_strand_id
1 'polypeptide(L)'
;MKKRIENYIEKAIKLIEEDLSNKKIESLSSAFNGYISSFGAALIQSDLKIAVALFENKKSSKKADSTYLMNLILRLIDENAEEDMLLKYIINSDENEKALKNKIKDAAIAVKLAIRTFDLKDE
;
A
#
# COMPACT_ATOMS: atom_id res chain seq x y z
N MET A 1 1.51 18.47 3.34
CA MET A 1 1.94 17.11 3.73
C MET A 1 1.10 16.58 4.90
N LYS A 2 1.07 17.25 6.07
CA LYS A 2 0.29 16.79 7.25
C LYS A 2 -1.17 16.43 6.95
N LYS A 3 -1.92 17.33 6.32
CA LYS A 3 -3.33 17.08 5.94
C LYS A 3 -3.54 15.88 5.00
N ARG A 4 -2.61 15.61 4.08
CA ARG A 4 -2.74 14.49 3.14
C ARG A 4 -2.57 13.15 3.85
N ILE A 5 -1.55 13.06 4.70
CA ILE A 5 -1.29 11.86 5.50
C ILE A 5 -2.46 11.61 6.46
N GLU A 6 -2.96 12.64 7.14
CA GLU A 6 -4.15 12.56 8.00
C GLU A 6 -5.37 12.00 7.24
N ASN A 7 -5.69 12.56 6.08
CA ASN A 7 -6.78 12.04 5.24
C ASN A 7 -6.55 10.59 4.79
N TYR A 8 -5.32 10.24 4.44
CA TYR A 8 -4.98 8.86 4.05
C TYR A 8 -5.07 7.89 5.22
N ILE A 9 -4.77 8.31 6.46
CA ILE A 9 -4.92 7.46 7.64
C ILE A 9 -6.40 7.10 7.83
N GLU A 10 -7.28 8.12 7.85
CA GLU A 10 -8.72 7.91 7.98
C GLU A 10 -9.28 7.01 6.88
N LYS A 11 -8.85 7.25 5.63
CA LYS A 11 -9.25 6.43 4.49
C LYS A 11 -8.71 5.00 4.60
N ALA A 12 -7.46 4.82 5.02
CA ALA A 12 -6.84 3.50 5.14
C ALA A 12 -7.55 2.64 6.20
N ILE A 13 -7.90 3.23 7.34
CA ILE A 13 -8.68 2.54 8.39
C ILE A 13 -10.01 2.05 7.81
N LYS A 14 -10.77 2.94 7.15
CA LYS A 14 -12.06 2.58 6.54
C LYS A 14 -11.93 1.47 5.50
N LEU A 15 -10.95 1.55 4.59
CA LEU A 15 -10.75 0.53 3.55
C LEU A 15 -10.40 -0.84 4.16
N ILE A 16 -9.59 -0.86 5.23
CA ILE A 16 -9.24 -2.09 5.94
C ILE A 16 -10.47 -2.67 6.66
N GLU A 17 -11.25 -1.85 7.36
CA GLU A 17 -12.49 -2.26 8.02
C GLU A 17 -13.51 -2.83 7.01
N GLU A 18 -13.68 -2.18 5.87
CA GLU A 18 -14.52 -2.64 4.77
C GLU A 18 -14.06 -3.98 4.21
N ASP A 19 -12.75 -4.14 3.99
CA ASP A 19 -12.21 -5.37 3.41
C ASP A 19 -12.30 -6.56 4.39
N LEU A 20 -12.15 -6.32 5.69
CA LEU A 20 -12.41 -7.30 6.75
C LEU A 20 -13.91 -7.65 6.83
N SER A 21 -14.79 -6.63 6.85
CA SER A 21 -16.24 -6.81 6.97
C SER A 21 -16.83 -7.55 5.77
N ASN A 22 -16.33 -7.25 4.57
CA ASN A 22 -16.75 -7.90 3.33
C ASN A 22 -16.01 -9.23 3.06
N LYS A 23 -15.18 -9.70 4.00
CA LYS A 23 -14.39 -10.94 3.90
C LYS A 23 -13.51 -11.01 2.65
N LYS A 24 -13.02 -9.87 2.16
CA LYS A 24 -11.97 -9.83 1.13
C LYS A 24 -10.63 -10.27 1.69
N ILE A 25 -10.41 -10.03 2.98
CA ILE A 25 -9.34 -10.60 3.79
C ILE A 25 -9.94 -11.21 5.06
N GLU A 26 -9.36 -12.31 5.54
CA GLU A 26 -9.82 -12.97 6.78
C GLU A 26 -9.24 -12.29 8.02
N SER A 27 -7.97 -11.88 7.95
CA SER A 27 -7.28 -11.16 9.01
C SER A 27 -6.10 -10.37 8.46
N LEU A 28 -5.65 -9.36 9.22
CA LEU A 28 -4.36 -8.73 8.99
C LEU A 28 -3.25 -9.60 9.62
N SER A 29 -2.36 -10.11 8.76
CA SER A 29 -1.16 -10.81 9.19
C SER A 29 -0.18 -9.89 9.92
N SER A 30 0.47 -10.37 10.96
CA SER A 30 1.56 -9.64 11.63
C SER A 30 2.74 -9.31 10.69
N ALA A 31 2.89 -10.09 9.61
CA ALA A 31 3.91 -9.89 8.59
C ALA A 31 3.77 -8.56 7.84
N PHE A 32 2.58 -7.92 7.85
CA PHE A 32 2.36 -6.59 7.26
C PHE A 32 3.37 -5.55 7.73
N ASN A 33 3.72 -5.56 9.03
CA ASN A 33 4.72 -4.64 9.58
C ASN A 33 6.10 -4.81 8.93
N GLY A 34 6.46 -6.06 8.62
CA GLY A 34 7.68 -6.40 7.89
C GLY A 34 7.63 -5.89 6.46
N TYR A 35 6.56 -6.18 5.72
CA TYR A 35 6.43 -5.74 4.32
C TYR A 35 6.45 -4.24 4.18
N ILE A 36 5.66 -3.51 4.97
CA ILE A 36 5.57 -2.05 4.85
C ILE A 36 6.89 -1.36 5.19
N SER A 37 7.65 -1.92 6.13
CA SER A 37 8.98 -1.42 6.49
C SER A 37 9.98 -1.69 5.36
N SER A 38 9.99 -2.89 4.80
CA SER A 38 10.82 -3.23 3.64
C SER A 38 10.46 -2.41 2.40
N PHE A 39 9.17 -2.14 2.17
CA PHE A 39 8.71 -1.32 1.05
C PHE A 39 9.16 0.14 1.20
N GLY A 40 9.03 0.71 2.40
CA GLY A 40 9.54 2.04 2.71
C GLY A 40 11.05 2.15 2.46
N ALA A 41 11.82 1.11 2.81
CA ALA A 41 13.25 1.05 2.52
C ALA A 41 13.54 0.99 1.01
N ALA A 42 12.78 0.18 0.25
CA ALA A 42 12.92 0.09 -1.20
C ALA A 42 12.61 1.42 -1.90
N LEU A 43 11.57 2.14 -1.48
CA LEU A 43 11.26 3.48 -1.99
C LEU A 43 12.41 4.48 -1.76
N ILE A 44 13.21 4.32 -0.71
CA ILE A 44 14.36 5.19 -0.45
C ILE A 44 15.54 4.78 -1.34
N GLN A 45 15.80 3.48 -1.46
CA GLN A 45 17.01 2.94 -2.08
C GLN A 45 16.93 2.81 -3.61
N SER A 46 15.72 2.79 -4.18
CA SER A 46 15.51 2.52 -5.60
C SER A 46 14.52 3.49 -6.25
N ASP A 47 14.51 3.46 -7.58
CA ASP A 47 13.51 4.16 -8.39
C ASP A 47 12.11 3.60 -8.17
N LEU A 48 11.09 4.43 -8.39
CA LEU A 48 9.73 4.12 -7.99
C LEU A 48 9.22 2.83 -8.65
N LYS A 49 9.40 2.71 -9.96
CA LYS A 49 8.94 1.55 -10.74
C LYS A 49 9.62 0.26 -10.28
N ILE A 50 10.92 0.31 -9.98
CA ILE A 50 11.68 -0.84 -9.50
C ILE A 50 11.19 -1.24 -8.10
N ALA A 51 11.04 -0.27 -7.20
CA ALA A 51 10.55 -0.49 -5.85
C ALA A 51 9.18 -1.19 -5.86
N VAL A 52 8.23 -0.71 -6.66
CA VAL A 52 6.89 -1.32 -6.72
C VAL A 52 6.90 -2.69 -7.41
N ALA A 53 7.65 -2.84 -8.51
CA ALA A 53 7.75 -4.10 -9.23
C ALA A 53 8.27 -5.25 -8.34
N LEU A 54 9.21 -4.98 -7.43
CA LEU A 54 9.72 -5.98 -6.49
C LEU A 54 8.65 -6.51 -5.52
N PHE A 55 7.66 -5.69 -5.17
CA PHE A 55 6.61 -6.03 -4.21
C PHE A 55 5.34 -6.57 -4.87
N GLU A 56 5.13 -6.31 -6.17
CA GLU A 56 4.06 -6.92 -6.96
C GLU A 56 4.49 -8.22 -7.67
N ASN A 57 5.77 -8.59 -7.62
CA ASN A 57 6.27 -9.79 -8.28
C ASN A 57 5.72 -11.07 -7.64
N LYS A 58 4.92 -11.80 -8.41
CA LYS A 58 4.06 -12.93 -8.00
C LYS A 58 4.81 -14.24 -7.62
N LYS A 59 6.14 -14.23 -7.52
CA LYS A 59 6.97 -15.45 -7.31
C LYS A 59 7.28 -15.81 -5.85
N SER A 60 6.94 -14.98 -4.86
CA SER A 60 7.18 -15.30 -3.44
C SER A 60 5.97 -16.00 -2.81
N SER A 61 6.21 -16.92 -1.87
CA SER A 61 5.21 -17.65 -1.06
C SER A 61 4.41 -16.77 -0.09
N LYS A 62 4.65 -15.46 -0.14
CA LYS A 62 4.28 -14.42 0.82
C LYS A 62 3.34 -13.40 0.17
N LYS A 63 2.45 -13.94 -0.66
CA LYS A 63 1.83 -13.28 -1.82
C LYS A 63 0.63 -12.40 -1.46
N ALA A 64 -0.15 -12.78 -0.44
CA ALA A 64 -1.40 -12.09 -0.12
C ALA A 64 -1.13 -10.70 0.48
N ASP A 65 -0.27 -10.63 1.50
CA ASP A 65 -0.01 -9.37 2.23
C ASP A 65 0.65 -8.30 1.36
N SER A 66 1.65 -8.67 0.56
CA SER A 66 2.36 -7.74 -0.33
C SER A 66 1.43 -7.19 -1.41
N THR A 67 0.60 -8.05 -2.02
CA THR A 67 -0.38 -7.65 -3.03
C THR A 67 -1.44 -6.73 -2.42
N TYR A 68 -1.94 -7.08 -1.24
CA TYR A 68 -2.92 -6.26 -0.52
C TYR A 68 -2.37 -4.89 -0.17
N LEU A 69 -1.11 -4.80 0.31
CA LEU A 69 -0.45 -3.52 0.59
C LEU A 69 -0.41 -2.62 -0.65
N MET A 70 -0.02 -3.16 -1.81
CA MET A 70 0.04 -2.38 -3.06
C MET A 70 -1.35 -1.91 -3.51
N ASN A 71 -2.36 -2.78 -3.42
CA ASN A 71 -3.75 -2.43 -3.72
C ASN A 71 -4.31 -1.36 -2.78
N LEU A 72 -3.99 -1.44 -1.49
CA LEU A 72 -4.43 -0.44 -0.52
C LEU A 72 -3.79 0.91 -0.82
N ILE A 73 -2.50 0.94 -1.16
CA ILE A 73 -1.80 2.16 -1.57
C ILE A 73 -2.45 2.76 -2.82
N LEU A 74 -2.77 1.95 -3.83
CA LEU A 74 -3.45 2.41 -5.05
C LEU A 74 -4.78 3.09 -4.72
N ARG A 75 -5.67 2.41 -3.98
CA ARG A 75 -6.99 2.96 -3.57
C ARG A 75 -6.90 4.24 -2.73
N LEU A 76 -5.79 4.43 -2.01
CA LEU A 76 -5.55 5.65 -1.24
C LEU A 76 -5.16 6.83 -2.13
N ILE A 77 -4.29 6.60 -3.12
CA ILE A 77 -3.81 7.68 -3.99
C ILE A 77 -4.79 7.99 -5.13
N ASP A 78 -5.57 6.99 -5.56
CA ASP A 78 -6.64 7.09 -6.54
C ASP A 78 -7.67 5.97 -6.34
N GLU A 79 -8.88 6.33 -5.91
CA GLU A 79 -9.98 5.37 -5.71
C GLU A 79 -10.68 4.96 -7.00
N ASN A 80 -10.51 5.75 -8.06
CA ASN A 80 -11.13 5.52 -9.35
C ASN A 80 -10.12 4.98 -10.37
N ALA A 81 -8.94 4.56 -9.91
CA ALA A 81 -7.93 3.96 -10.75
C ALA A 81 -8.54 2.82 -11.58
N GLU A 82 -8.33 2.86 -12.89
CA GLU A 82 -8.77 1.81 -13.81
C GLU A 82 -7.87 0.57 -13.69
N GLU A 83 -6.63 0.76 -13.25
CA GLU A 83 -5.66 -0.30 -13.05
C GLU A 83 -5.91 -1.13 -11.79
N ASP A 84 -5.64 -2.44 -11.92
CA ASP A 84 -5.68 -3.42 -10.84
C ASP A 84 -4.34 -3.55 -10.08
N MET A 85 -3.32 -2.81 -10.51
CA MET A 85 -1.94 -2.91 -10.02
C MET A 85 -1.32 -1.53 -9.92
N LEU A 86 -0.66 -1.27 -8.79
CA LEU A 86 0.02 0.00 -8.56
C LEU A 86 1.15 0.20 -9.57
N LEU A 87 1.85 -0.86 -10.00
CA LEU A 87 2.89 -0.73 -11.02
C LEU A 87 2.32 -0.26 -12.36
N LYS A 88 1.18 -0.80 -12.80
CA LYS A 88 0.53 -0.38 -14.05
C LYS A 88 0.08 1.07 -13.96
N TYR A 89 -0.55 1.45 -12.85
CA TYR A 89 -0.93 2.83 -12.58
C TYR A 89 0.28 3.78 -12.70
N ILE A 90 1.42 3.42 -12.11
CA ILE A 90 2.66 4.22 -12.21
C ILE A 90 3.20 4.30 -13.65
N ILE A 91 3.09 3.23 -14.43
CA ILE A 91 3.60 3.20 -15.81
C ILE A 91 2.72 4.06 -16.72
N ASN A 92 1.41 4.04 -16.51
CA ASN A 92 0.43 4.75 -17.34
C ASN A 92 0.18 6.19 -16.88
N SER A 93 0.60 6.57 -15.67
CA SER A 93 0.40 7.91 -15.14
C SER A 93 1.25 8.95 -15.87
N ASP A 94 0.61 10.02 -16.32
CA ASP A 94 1.27 11.23 -16.81
C ASP A 94 1.82 12.11 -15.66
N GLU A 95 1.59 11.73 -14.40
CA GLU A 95 2.08 12.48 -13.25
C GLU A 95 3.62 12.38 -13.14
N ASN A 96 4.24 13.48 -12.74
CA ASN A 96 5.67 13.51 -12.48
C ASN A 96 6.08 12.43 -11.46
N GLU A 97 7.07 11.61 -11.80
CA GLU A 97 7.49 10.47 -10.97
C GLU A 97 7.85 10.85 -9.53
N LYS A 98 8.44 12.03 -9.30
CA LYS A 98 8.77 12.52 -7.95
C LYS A 98 7.52 12.86 -7.15
N ALA A 99 6.52 13.48 -7.78
CA ALA A 99 5.24 13.79 -7.15
C ALA A 99 4.49 12.50 -6.79
N LEU A 100 4.44 11.55 -7.72
CA LEU A 100 3.82 10.25 -7.52
C LEU A 100 4.53 9.43 -6.43
N LYS A 101 5.87 9.41 -6.43
CA LYS A 101 6.68 8.77 -5.37
C LYS A 101 6.38 9.35 -3.99
N ASN A 102 6.18 10.67 -3.89
CA ASN A 102 5.79 11.31 -2.63
C ASN A 102 4.35 10.95 -2.21
N LYS A 103 3.40 10.83 -3.15
CA LYS A 103 2.03 10.36 -2.83
C LYS A 103 2.04 8.93 -2.30
N ILE A 104 2.78 8.04 -2.96
CA ILE A 104 2.92 6.63 -2.57
C ILE A 104 3.62 6.52 -1.21
N LYS A 105 4.66 7.32 -0.96
CA LYS A 105 5.33 7.38 0.34
C LYS A 105 4.38 7.82 1.46
N ASP A 106 3.60 8.87 1.23
CA ASP A 106 2.61 9.35 2.20
C ASP A 106 1.52 8.30 2.46
N ALA A 107 1.05 7.61 1.42
CA ALA A 107 0.10 6.50 1.54
C ALA A 107 0.70 5.33 2.34
N ALA A 108 1.94 4.91 2.07
CA ALA A 108 2.61 3.87 2.83
C ALA A 108 2.79 4.24 4.31
N ILE A 109 3.10 5.50 4.62
CA ILE A 109 3.15 5.98 6.01
C ILE A 109 1.76 5.90 6.66
N ALA A 110 0.72 6.33 5.95
CA ALA A 110 -0.64 6.29 6.44
C ALA A 110 -1.11 4.85 6.72
N VAL A 111 -0.86 3.91 5.80
CA VAL A 111 -1.17 2.49 6.01
C VAL A 111 -0.42 1.94 7.22
N LYS A 112 0.87 2.28 7.40
CA LYS A 112 1.65 1.85 8.57
C LYS A 112 1.04 2.33 9.89
N LEU A 113 0.50 3.54 9.91
CA LEU A 113 -0.16 4.11 11.08
C LEU A 113 -1.54 3.48 11.29
N ALA A 114 -2.32 3.28 10.23
CA ALA A 114 -3.63 2.65 10.27
C ALA A 114 -3.55 1.20 10.77
N ILE A 115 -2.62 0.38 10.26
CA ILE A 115 -2.48 -1.03 10.67
C ILE A 115 -2.28 -1.17 12.19
N ARG A 116 -1.69 -0.19 12.87
CA ARG A 116 -1.50 -0.20 14.33
C ARG A 116 -2.79 -0.08 15.13
N THR A 117 -3.91 0.27 14.50
CA THR A 117 -5.22 0.33 15.15
C THR A 117 -5.97 -1.00 15.09
N PHE A 118 -5.40 -2.03 14.47
CA PHE A 118 -6.02 -3.33 14.29
C PHE A 118 -5.24 -4.42 15.04
N ASP A 119 -5.97 -5.45 15.47
CA ASP A 119 -5.36 -6.66 16.00
C ASP A 119 -4.74 -7.48 14.87
N LEU A 120 -3.44 -7.73 14.99
CA LEU A 120 -2.68 -8.53 14.02
C LEU A 120 -2.65 -9.98 14.48
N LYS A 121 -2.86 -10.90 13.53
CA LYS A 121 -2.77 -12.34 13.79
C LYS A 121 -1.48 -12.89 13.19
N ASP A 122 -0.82 -13.77 13.94
CA ASP A 122 0.21 -14.64 13.39
C ASP A 122 -0.49 -15.78 12.64
N GLU A 123 -0.02 -16.11 11.44
CA GLU A 123 -0.46 -17.29 10.67
C GLU A 123 -0.18 -18.59 11.43
#